data_AF-A0A818W081-F1
#
_entry.id   AF-A0A818W081-F1
#
_cell.length_a   1.000
_cell.length_b   1.000
_cell.length_c   1.000
_cell.angle_alpha   90.00
_cell.angle_beta   90.00
_cell.angle_gamma   90.00
#
_symmetry.space_group_name_H-M   'P 1'
#
loop_
_entity.id
_entity.type
_entity.pdbx_description
1 polymer ?
#
loop_
_entity_poly.entity_id
_entity_poly.type
_entity_poly.pdbx_seq_one_letter_code
_entity_poly.pdbx_strand_id
1 'polypeptide(L)'
;MCSDFEPLGKSSLFNILGTFKASTRKSLQGINYFAAVAGEAFDGLRKMIEDKVILCSDSEGLVENLKRARFYLKSDYKVHGGF
;
A
#
# COMPACT_ATOMS: atom_id res chain seq x y z
N MET A 1 40.30 27.18 2.18
CA MET A 1 39.08 27.28 1.35
C MET A 1 38.95 25.96 0.62
N CYS A 2 37.95 25.14 0.96
CA CYS A 2 37.76 23.83 0.33
C CYS A 2 36.85 24.04 -0.87
N SER A 3 37.39 23.91 -2.08
CA SER A 3 36.70 24.14 -3.35
C SER A 3 36.80 22.92 -4.28
N ASP A 4 36.68 21.72 -3.71
CA ASP A 4 36.69 20.46 -4.46
C ASP A 4 35.26 19.94 -4.72
N PHE A 5 34.33 20.84 -5.04
CA PHE A 5 32.98 20.44 -5.46
C PHE A 5 32.95 20.30 -6.98
N GLU A 6 32.94 19.06 -7.46
CA GLU A 6 32.74 18.76 -8.88
C GLU A 6 31.27 18.41 -9.14
N PRO A 7 30.54 19.24 -9.91
CA PRO A 7 29.12 19.04 -10.15
C PRO A 7 28.88 17.79 -11.00
N LEU A 8 27.82 17.05 -10.67
CA LEU A 8 27.39 15.89 -11.43
C LEU A 8 27.04 16.27 -12.88
N GLY A 9 27.54 15.48 -13.83
CA GLY A 9 27.22 15.63 -15.24
C GLY A 9 25.72 15.46 -15.54
N LYS A 10 25.26 16.06 -16.64
CA LYS A 10 23.85 15.99 -17.09
C LYS A 10 23.29 14.57 -17.12
N SER A 11 24.05 13.60 -17.62
CA SER A 11 23.64 12.19 -17.70
C SER A 11 23.39 11.58 -16.31
N SER A 12 24.25 11.86 -15.34
CA SER A 12 24.10 11.41 -13.95
C SER A 12 22.87 12.00 -13.29
N LEU A 13 22.60 13.29 -13.49
CA LEU A 13 21.38 13.94 -13.01
C LEU A 13 20.11 13.33 -13.64
N PHE A 14 20.12 13.07 -14.95
CA PHE A 14 19.02 12.39 -15.63
C PHE A 14 18.81 10.95 -15.12
N ASN A 15 19.87 10.22 -14.84
CA ASN A 15 19.79 8.88 -14.25
C ASN A 15 19.15 8.91 -12.86
N ILE A 16 19.54 9.87 -12.01
CA ILE A 16 18.94 10.04 -10.67
C ILE A 16 17.43 10.29 -10.79
N LEU A 17 17.02 11.20 -11.68
CA LEU A 17 15.60 11.51 -11.93
C LEU A 17 14.82 10.30 -12.49
N GLY A 18 15.45 9.48 -13.34
CA GLY A 18 14.86 8.24 -13.85
C GLY A 18 14.67 7.17 -12.77
N THR A 19 15.66 7.04 -11.88
CA THR A 19 15.65 6.05 -10.79
C THR A 19 14.59 6.39 -9.74
N PHE A 20 14.37 7.69 -9.48
CA PHE A 20 13.31 8.15 -8.56
C PHE A 20 11.92 7.70 -9.04
N LYS A 21 11.57 7.94 -10.31
CA LYS A 21 10.29 7.48 -10.90
C LYS A 21 10.15 5.95 -10.84
N ALA A 22 11.24 5.23 -11.11
CA ALA A 22 11.24 3.77 -11.03
C ALA A 22 11.05 3.27 -9.59
N SER A 23 11.65 3.94 -8.60
CA SER A 23 11.51 3.65 -7.18
C SER A 23 10.07 3.88 -6.71
N THR A 24 9.47 5.02 -7.06
CA THR A 24 8.06 5.32 -6.76
C THR A 24 7.12 4.27 -7.37
N ARG A 25 7.37 3.87 -8.63
CA ARG A 25 6.58 2.83 -9.29
C ARG A 25 6.70 1.46 -8.62
N LYS A 26 7.92 1.06 -8.22
CA LYS A 26 8.14 -0.21 -7.50
C LYS A 26 7.45 -0.20 -6.14
N SER A 27 7.53 0.91 -5.39
CA SER A 27 6.82 1.09 -4.13
C SER A 27 5.30 0.96 -4.32
N LEU A 28 4.74 1.63 -5.34
CA LEU A 28 3.32 1.56 -5.69
C LEU A 28 2.90 0.13 -6.09
N GLN A 29 3.73 -0.60 -6.83
CA GLN A 29 3.48 -2.00 -7.19
C GLN A 29 3.46 -2.89 -5.95
N GLY A 30 4.39 -2.70 -5.02
CA GLY A 30 4.38 -3.41 -3.73
C GLY A 30 3.08 -3.15 -2.96
N ILE A 31 2.68 -1.90 -2.84
CA ILE A 31 1.41 -1.52 -2.18
C ILE A 31 0.21 -2.16 -2.88
N ASN A 32 0.15 -2.17 -4.21
CA ASN A 32 -0.94 -2.80 -4.95
C ASN A 32 -0.99 -4.32 -4.70
N TYR A 33 0.17 -4.99 -4.64
CA TYR A 33 0.25 -6.41 -4.30
C TYR A 33 -0.26 -6.69 -2.89
N PHE A 34 0.19 -5.93 -1.89
CA PHE A 34 -0.30 -6.07 -0.52
C PHE A 34 -1.80 -5.79 -0.40
N ALA A 35 -2.33 -4.80 -1.12
CA ALA A 35 -3.75 -4.51 -1.14
C ALA A 35 -4.59 -5.64 -1.77
N ALA A 36 -4.07 -6.31 -2.80
CA ALA A 36 -4.73 -7.46 -3.41
C ALA A 36 -4.76 -8.67 -2.44
N VAL A 37 -3.61 -9.04 -1.88
CA VAL A 37 -3.49 -10.13 -0.90
C VAL A 37 -4.35 -9.89 0.34
N ALA A 38 -4.34 -8.66 0.87
CA ALA A 38 -5.18 -8.29 1.99
C ALA A 38 -6.68 -8.37 1.62
N GLY A 39 -7.06 -7.99 0.40
CA GLY A 39 -8.43 -8.13 -0.09
C GLY A 39 -8.94 -9.57 -0.03
N GLU A 40 -8.13 -10.52 -0.46
CA GLU A 40 -8.44 -11.96 -0.37
C GLU A 40 -8.54 -12.43 1.09
N ALA A 41 -7.63 -11.98 1.96
CA ALA A 41 -7.66 -12.30 3.38
C ALA A 41 -8.92 -11.75 4.08
N PHE A 42 -9.32 -10.51 3.78
CA PHE A 42 -10.56 -9.91 4.31
C PHE A 42 -11.81 -10.68 3.85
N ASP A 43 -11.85 -11.11 2.58
CA ASP A 43 -12.95 -11.92 2.06
C ASP A 43 -13.01 -13.30 2.75
N GLY A 44 -11.86 -13.93 3.02
CA GLY A 44 -11.77 -15.18 3.78
C GLY A 44 -12.25 -15.05 5.23
N LEU A 45 -11.82 -14.01 5.94
CA LEU A 45 -12.25 -13.75 7.32
C LEU A 45 -13.76 -13.48 7.40
N ARG A 46 -14.30 -12.69 6.46
CA ARG A 46 -15.75 -12.45 6.40
C ARG A 46 -16.51 -13.76 6.23
N LYS A 47 -16.07 -14.61 5.30
CA LYS A 47 -16.71 -15.90 5.05
C LYS A 47 -16.67 -16.82 6.27
N MET A 48 -15.56 -16.86 7.01
CA MET A 48 -15.48 -17.64 8.26
C MET A 48 -16.46 -17.16 9.34
N ILE A 49 -16.76 -15.86 9.39
CA ILE A 49 -17.77 -15.29 10.29
C ILE A 49 -19.18 -15.64 9.81
N GLU A 50 -19.46 -15.48 8.51
CA GLU A 50 -20.75 -15.81 7.89
C GLU A 50 -21.10 -17.30 8.02
N ASP A 51 -20.11 -18.18 7.80
CA ASP A 51 -20.25 -19.63 7.91
C ASP A 51 -20.30 -20.12 9.38
N LYS A 52 -20.32 -19.20 10.36
CA LYS A 52 -20.31 -19.46 11.81
C LYS A 52 -19.16 -20.37 12.28
N VAL A 53 -18.08 -20.44 11.51
CA VAL A 53 -16.83 -21.12 11.90
C VAL A 53 -16.20 -20.39 13.08
N ILE A 54 -16.37 -19.06 13.14
CA ILE A 54 -15.99 -18.22 14.27
C ILE A 54 -17.26 -17.78 15.00
N LEU A 55 -17.43 -18.24 16.23
CA LEU A 55 -18.49 -17.74 17.12
C LEU A 55 -18.09 -16.36 17.63
N CYS A 56 -18.76 -15.32 17.14
CA CYS A 56 -18.59 -13.95 17.60
C CYS A 56 -19.95 -13.40 18.05
N SER A 57 -19.97 -12.69 19.18
CA SER A 57 -21.20 -12.08 19.72
C SER A 57 -21.73 -10.91 18.89
N ASP A 58 -20.85 -10.27 18.11
CA ASP A 58 -21.19 -9.16 17.20
C ASP A 58 -20.63 -9.43 15.79
N SER A 59 -21.17 -10.47 15.15
CA SER A 59 -20.75 -10.86 13.80
C SER A 59 -21.00 -9.76 12.77
N GLU A 60 -22.11 -9.04 12.89
CA GLU A 60 -22.46 -7.96 11.95
C GLU A 60 -21.50 -6.77 12.07
N GLY A 61 -21.20 -6.32 13.28
CA GLY A 61 -20.22 -5.26 13.52
C GLY A 61 -18.82 -5.64 13.05
N LEU A 62 -18.42 -6.91 13.25
CA LEU A 62 -17.13 -7.41 12.79
C LEU A 62 -17.04 -7.43 11.25
N VAL A 63 -18.09 -7.85 10.56
CA VAL A 63 -18.15 -7.83 9.09
C VAL A 63 -18.07 -6.40 8.55
N GLU A 64 -18.77 -5.44 9.15
CA GLU A 64 -18.71 -4.03 8.75
C GLU A 64 -17.32 -3.42 9.00
N ASN A 65 -16.65 -3.80 10.09
CA ASN A 65 -15.28 -3.40 10.35
C ASN A 65 -14.30 -3.94 9.31
N LEU A 66 -14.45 -5.20 8.87
CA LEU A 66 -13.64 -5.78 7.79
C LEU A 66 -13.86 -5.04 6.46
N LYS A 67 -15.10 -4.65 6.14
CA LYS A 67 -15.40 -3.85 4.94
C LYS A 67 -14.73 -2.47 5.00
N ARG A 68 -14.82 -1.77 6.13
CA ARG A 68 -14.18 -0.45 6.33
C ARG A 68 -12.65 -0.53 6.23
N ALA A 69 -12.04 -1.52 6.89
CA ALA A 69 -10.59 -1.73 6.83
C ALA A 69 -10.11 -2.01 5.39
N ARG A 70 -10.86 -2.84 4.64
CA ARG A 70 -10.58 -3.10 3.22
C ARG A 70 -10.69 -1.83 2.37
N PHE A 71 -11.72 -1.00 2.60
CA PHE A 71 -11.90 0.25 1.87
C PHE A 71 -10.74 1.21 2.13
N TYR A 72 -10.37 1.43 3.39
CA TYR A 72 -9.24 2.28 3.78
C TYR A 72 -7.93 1.85 3.11
N LEU A 73 -7.65 0.55 3.08
CA LEU A 73 -6.46 0.03 2.42
C LEU A 73 -6.46 0.28 0.90
N LYS A 74 -7.64 0.27 0.26
CA LYS A 74 -7.79 0.41 -1.19
C LYS A 74 -7.82 1.87 -1.64
N SER A 75 -8.49 2.75 -0.91
CA SER A 75 -8.70 4.16 -1.27
C SER A 75 -7.80 5.11 -0.50
N ASP A 76 -7.81 5.02 0.83
CA ASP A 76 -7.34 6.11 1.68
C ASP A 76 -5.84 6.02 1.98
N TYR A 77 -5.29 4.79 2.06
CA TYR A 77 -3.85 4.59 2.22
C TYR A 77 -3.03 5.19 1.05
N LYS A 78 -3.59 5.17 -0.16
CA LYS A 78 -2.97 5.81 -1.34
C LYS A 78 -2.97 7.33 -1.27
N VAL A 79 -3.96 7.93 -0.61
CA VAL A 79 -4.12 9.39 -0.48
C VAL A 79 -3.25 9.95 0.65
N HIS A 80 -3.08 9.18 1.74
CA HIS A 80 -2.24 9.58 2.88
C HIS A 80 -0.73 9.38 2.67
N GLY A 81 -0.34 8.68 1.59
CA GLY A 81 1.06 8.56 1.14
C GLY A 81 1.49 9.60 0.12
N GLY A 82 0.70 10.68 -0.06
CA GLY A 82 0.95 11.71 -1.07
C GLY A 82 2.23 12.52 -0.83
N PHE A 83 3.24 12.24 -1.66
CA PHE A 83 4.13 13.23 -2.27
C PHE A 83 3.95 13.15 -3.79
#